data_AF-A0ABD3P635-F1
#
_entry.id   AF-A0ABD3P635-F1
#
_cell.length_a   1.000
_cell.length_b   1.000
_cell.length_c   1.000
_cell.angle_alpha   90.00
_cell.angle_beta   90.00
_cell.angle_gamma   90.00
#
_symmetry.space_group_name_H-M   'P 1'
#
loop_
_entity.id
_entity.type
_entity.pdbx_description
1 polymer ?
#
loop_
_entity_poly.entity_id
_entity_poly.type
_entity_poly.pdbx_seq_one_letter_code
_entity_poly.pdbx_strand_id
1 'polypeptide(L)'
;MNIIIKQQRNSGATIPSLSVMGSGDVSVLESIWEQYKQHLGSLLLQEQPVKLVAAIKSDIPTVNNATLTQGTQLSVIDHLDNTESIVKLTLEQIARSPEIGSLSCPPPLVPTYDRTVSDIELKPRKIPRIMHMTMKSRCLPPDLAIVTNAWKEALPYHSFYFHGDDAVERVFQLNWKEFPQLKSMMRCIKLKGAMKIDVWRMLVVYLFGGIYADIDVPPGPNFTEISPIKADDEAFSSVMLGQDRHNGSLLWSLNILLATTHPEIGSLSCPPPLVPTYDRTVSDIELKPRKIPRIMHMTMKSRCLPPDLAIVTNAWKEALPYHSFYFHDDDAVERVFQLNWKEFPQLKSMMRCIKLKGAMKIDVWRMLVVYLFGGIYADIDVPPGPNFTEISPIKADDEAFFFSDAWTRPSQWFFAMEPKHPVGYYTVHEILKRLQDLKTLEKPNVVFVTGPDALKHGYGNALGWPSNLFEEGTHKSKKFNKTATKKRHPDSSTINPNILDMGKIVPWNETENVTRRERIERQSGIVHWTKQ
;
A
#
# COMPACT_ATOMS: atom_id res chain seq x y z
N MET A 1 -32.88 -22.79 8.41
CA MET A 1 -32.88 -24.15 9.01
C MET A 1 -31.47 -24.72 8.85
N ASN A 2 -30.99 -25.42 9.88
CA ASN A 2 -29.60 -25.78 10.20
C ASN A 2 -28.75 -24.67 10.84
N ILE A 3 -29.02 -24.52 12.13
CA ILE A 3 -28.19 -23.92 13.17
C ILE A 3 -27.19 -25.00 13.62
N ILE A 4 -25.91 -24.65 13.74
CA ILE A 4 -24.95 -25.39 14.57
C ILE A 4 -24.46 -24.44 15.66
N ILE A 5 -24.95 -24.68 16.87
CA ILE A 5 -24.49 -24.08 18.12
C ILE A 5 -23.29 -24.88 18.60
N LYS A 6 -22.16 -24.23 18.85
CA LYS A 6 -21.12 -24.76 19.76
C LYS A 6 -21.08 -23.88 21.00
N GLN A 7 -21.51 -24.51 22.10
CA GLN A 7 -21.64 -23.99 23.45
C GLN A 7 -20.23 -23.88 24.08
N GLN A 8 -19.85 -22.68 24.52
CA GLN A 8 -18.72 -22.47 25.45
C GLN A 8 -19.18 -22.77 26.89
N ARG A 9 -18.29 -23.38 27.68
CA ARG A 9 -18.45 -23.59 29.13
C ARG A 9 -18.01 -22.36 29.93
N ASN A 10 -18.78 -22.14 31.00
CA ASN A 10 -18.86 -20.99 31.91
C ASN A 10 -17.60 -20.63 32.72
N SER A 11 -17.48 -19.31 32.97
CA SER A 11 -17.28 -18.66 34.27
C SER A 11 -17.52 -17.15 34.05
N GLY A 12 -18.34 -16.36 34.74
CA GLY A 12 -19.25 -16.50 35.85
C GLY A 12 -19.59 -15.06 36.26
N ALA A 13 -20.80 -14.58 35.96
CA ALA A 13 -21.37 -13.34 36.49
C ALA A 13 -22.87 -13.27 36.17
N THR A 14 -23.68 -13.23 37.22
CA THR A 14 -25.14 -13.18 37.23
C THR A 14 -25.65 -11.74 37.14
N ILE A 15 -26.52 -11.43 36.17
CA ILE A 15 -27.37 -10.22 36.13
C ILE A 15 -28.78 -10.64 35.59
N PRO A 16 -29.90 -10.05 36.08
CA PRO A 16 -31.20 -10.72 36.10
C PRO A 16 -31.87 -10.91 34.74
N SER A 17 -32.61 -12.03 34.65
CA SER A 17 -33.50 -12.40 33.56
C SER A 17 -34.68 -11.43 33.42
N LEU A 18 -34.79 -10.77 32.26
CA LEU A 18 -36.05 -10.24 31.75
C LEU A 18 -36.61 -11.26 30.75
N SER A 19 -37.64 -11.99 31.19
CA SER A 19 -38.42 -12.87 30.34
C SER A 19 -39.45 -12.06 29.55
N VAL A 20 -39.32 -12.02 28.23
CA VAL A 20 -40.45 -11.69 27.34
C VAL A 20 -40.68 -12.88 26.43
N MET A 21 -41.81 -13.55 26.65
CA MET A 21 -42.34 -14.59 25.77
C MET A 21 -42.72 -14.00 24.42
N GLY A 22 -42.60 -14.82 23.38
CA GLY A 22 -42.80 -14.42 22.00
C GLY A 22 -44.18 -13.83 21.71
N SER A 23 -44.18 -12.74 20.96
CA SER A 23 -45.05 -12.53 19.82
C SER A 23 -44.37 -11.49 18.92
N GLY A 24 -44.39 -11.72 17.61
CA GLY A 24 -43.72 -10.86 16.64
C GLY A 24 -44.47 -9.54 16.48
N ASP A 25 -44.08 -8.53 17.26
CA ASP A 25 -44.64 -7.19 17.17
C ASP A 25 -43.55 -6.18 16.78
N VAL A 26 -43.67 -5.65 15.56
CA VAL A 26 -42.74 -4.70 14.91
C VAL A 26 -42.72 -3.36 15.66
N SER A 27 -43.74 -3.07 16.47
CA SER A 27 -43.88 -1.82 17.23
C SER A 27 -42.81 -1.62 18.32
N VAL A 28 -42.21 -2.70 18.84
CA VAL A 28 -41.14 -2.60 19.85
C VAL A 28 -39.81 -2.15 19.22
N LEU A 29 -39.54 -2.55 17.97
CA LEU A 29 -38.35 -2.11 17.24
C LEU A 29 -38.44 -0.65 16.79
N GLU A 30 -39.64 -0.18 16.43
CA GLU A 30 -39.89 1.24 16.14
C GLU A 30 -39.75 2.13 17.38
N SER A 31 -40.18 1.65 18.56
CA SER A 31 -39.98 2.36 19.83
C SER A 31 -38.50 2.50 20.21
N ILE A 32 -37.68 1.48 19.94
CA ILE A 32 -36.23 1.52 20.20
C ILE A 32 -35.55 2.46 19.20
N TRP A 33 -36.00 2.49 17.94
CA TRP A 33 -35.50 3.38 16.91
C TRP A 33 -35.80 4.86 17.19
N GLU A 34 -37.00 5.19 17.68
CA GLU A 34 -37.36 6.56 18.06
C GLU A 34 -36.65 7.04 19.34
N GLN A 35 -36.38 6.16 20.31
CA GLN A 35 -35.50 6.49 21.44
C GLN A 35 -34.05 6.76 20.99
N TYR A 36 -33.57 6.05 19.97
CA TYR A 36 -32.24 6.25 19.41
C TYR A 36 -32.11 7.58 18.64
N LYS A 37 -33.17 8.02 17.93
CA LYS A 37 -33.25 9.34 17.28
C LYS A 37 -33.24 10.49 18.27
N GLN A 38 -33.93 10.37 19.41
CA GLN A 38 -33.91 11.41 20.46
C GLN A 38 -32.53 11.57 21.08
N HIS A 39 -31.75 10.49 21.21
CA HIS A 39 -30.40 10.57 21.77
C HIS A 39 -29.40 11.23 20.79
N LEU A 40 -29.52 10.95 19.49
CA LEU A 40 -28.67 11.56 18.45
C LEU A 40 -29.06 13.01 18.11
N GLY A 41 -30.33 13.39 18.26
CA GLY A 41 -30.80 14.77 18.05
C GLY A 41 -30.30 15.78 19.10
N SER A 42 -29.82 15.31 20.25
CA SER A 42 -29.33 16.17 21.34
C SER A 42 -27.84 16.56 21.24
N LEU A 43 -27.09 15.97 20.30
CA LEU A 43 -25.64 16.13 20.14
C LEU A 43 -25.23 17.10 19.01
N LEU A 44 -26.19 17.74 18.32
CA LEU A 44 -25.94 18.61 17.15
C LEU A 44 -26.41 20.06 17.31
N LEU A 45 -26.64 20.52 18.54
CA LEU A 45 -26.96 21.93 18.83
C LEU A 45 -25.98 22.52 19.84
N GLN A 46 -24.75 22.78 19.40
CA GLN A 46 -23.88 23.79 20.00
C GLN A 46 -22.76 24.13 19.01
N GLU A 47 -22.95 25.19 18.22
CA GLU A 47 -21.96 26.26 17.98
C GLU A 47 -22.58 27.36 17.10
N GLN A 48 -22.50 28.60 17.57
CA GLN A 48 -23.04 29.81 16.93
C GLN A 48 -22.02 30.49 16.00
N PRO A 49 -22.47 31.29 15.01
CA PRO A 49 -21.62 31.85 13.96
C PRO A 49 -21.04 33.23 14.35
N VAL A 50 -19.77 33.49 14.01
CA VAL A 50 -19.18 34.83 14.05
C VAL A 50 -19.08 35.40 12.63
N LYS A 51 -19.65 36.60 12.48
CA LYS A 51 -19.64 37.47 11.32
C LYS A 51 -18.24 38.06 11.06
N LEU A 52 -17.81 38.15 9.81
CA LEU A 52 -17.09 39.34 9.33
C LEU A 52 -17.33 39.55 7.82
N VAL A 53 -17.91 40.70 7.51
CA VAL A 53 -18.14 41.25 6.17
C VAL A 53 -17.11 42.36 5.93
N ALA A 54 -16.65 42.45 4.68
CA ALA A 54 -16.01 43.61 4.01
C ALA A 54 -14.54 43.94 4.27
N ALA A 55 -13.72 43.68 3.23
CA ALA A 55 -12.68 44.54 2.61
C ALA A 55 -11.91 43.58 1.66
N ILE A 56 -11.89 43.73 0.33
CA ILE A 56 -11.30 44.81 -0.47
C ILE A 56 -11.94 44.72 -1.88
N LYS A 57 -12.52 45.84 -2.34
CA LYS A 57 -12.69 46.18 -3.75
C LYS A 57 -11.48 47.02 -4.17
N SER A 58 -11.07 46.91 -5.44
CA SER A 58 -9.96 47.57 -6.17
C SER A 58 -8.83 46.56 -6.43
N ASP A 59 -8.52 46.11 -7.65
CA ASP A 59 -8.35 46.86 -8.89
C ASP A 59 -8.66 46.00 -10.14
N ILE A 60 -9.33 46.63 -11.12
CA ILE A 60 -9.43 46.19 -12.51
C ILE A 60 -8.70 47.24 -13.35
N PRO A 61 -7.80 46.85 -14.27
CA PRO A 61 -7.57 47.62 -15.48
C PRO A 61 -8.27 46.96 -16.66
N THR A 62 -9.17 47.72 -17.27
CA THR A 62 -9.78 47.50 -18.58
C THR A 62 -8.74 47.55 -19.69
N VAL A 63 -8.75 46.57 -20.61
CA VAL A 63 -8.27 46.73 -22.00
C VAL A 63 -9.25 46.05 -22.97
N ASN A 64 -9.38 46.67 -24.14
CA ASN A 64 -10.51 46.73 -25.05
C ASN A 64 -10.79 45.51 -25.95
N ASN A 65 -12.03 45.52 -26.45
CA ASN A 65 -12.63 44.73 -27.52
C ASN A 65 -11.72 44.42 -28.73
N ALA A 66 -11.71 43.16 -29.14
CA ALA A 66 -11.55 42.74 -30.53
C ALA A 66 -12.54 41.61 -30.85
N THR A 67 -13.45 41.89 -31.76
CA THR A 67 -14.35 40.94 -32.42
C THR A 67 -13.55 39.97 -33.28
N LEU A 68 -13.73 38.65 -33.12
CA LEU A 68 -13.57 37.70 -34.23
C LEU A 68 -14.40 36.42 -34.00
N THR A 69 -15.16 36.08 -35.03
CA THR A 69 -16.01 34.91 -35.22
C THR A 69 -15.21 33.61 -35.46
N GLN A 70 -15.87 32.48 -35.18
CA GLN A 70 -15.63 31.08 -35.59
C GLN A 70 -15.17 30.10 -34.50
N GLY A 71 -15.82 28.92 -34.54
CA GLY A 71 -15.93 27.93 -33.47
C GLY A 71 -14.60 27.36 -32.99
N THR A 72 -14.53 27.15 -31.67
CA THR A 72 -13.35 26.68 -30.98
C THR A 72 -13.58 25.25 -30.50
N GLN A 73 -12.90 24.29 -31.13
CA GLN A 73 -12.63 22.98 -30.53
C GLN A 73 -11.78 23.19 -29.27
N LEU A 74 -12.22 22.63 -28.15
CA LEU A 74 -11.51 22.68 -26.87
C LEU A 74 -10.19 21.89 -26.96
N SER A 75 -9.07 22.59 -27.12
CA SER A 75 -7.74 22.08 -26.78
C SER A 75 -7.34 22.59 -25.40
N VAL A 76 -7.21 21.68 -24.42
CA VAL A 76 -6.69 22.01 -23.08
C VAL A 76 -5.36 21.28 -22.87
N ILE A 77 -4.34 22.09 -22.56
CA ILE A 77 -3.14 21.93 -21.70
C ILE A 77 -2.07 22.86 -22.31
N ASP A 78 -2.05 24.12 -21.85
CA ASP A 78 -0.92 25.02 -22.00
C ASP A 78 -0.10 24.93 -20.71
N HIS A 79 0.81 23.94 -20.61
CA HIS A 79 1.98 23.97 -19.71
C HIS A 79 2.87 22.73 -19.90
N LEU A 80 3.27 22.43 -21.14
CA LEU A 80 4.43 21.57 -21.45
C LEU A 80 4.95 21.99 -22.83
N ASP A 81 5.69 23.10 -22.89
CA ASP A 81 6.31 23.51 -24.14
C ASP A 81 7.66 22.81 -24.34
N ASN A 82 7.89 22.37 -25.58
CA ASN A 82 8.97 21.53 -26.11
C ASN A 82 8.86 20.00 -25.91
N THR A 83 8.05 19.34 -26.74
CA THR A 83 8.49 18.27 -27.65
C THR A 83 7.38 17.94 -28.65
N GLU A 84 7.76 17.60 -29.90
CA GLU A 84 6.86 17.25 -31.01
C GLU A 84 5.60 16.49 -30.59
N SER A 85 4.46 17.05 -31.03
CA SER A 85 3.10 16.71 -30.65
C SER A 85 2.80 15.21 -30.79
N ILE A 86 2.31 14.60 -29.71
CA ILE A 86 1.40 13.45 -29.83
C ILE A 86 0.30 13.89 -30.80
N VAL A 87 0.00 13.10 -31.84
CA VAL A 87 -1.24 13.29 -32.61
C VAL A 87 -2.39 13.10 -31.60
N LYS A 88 -2.89 14.21 -31.05
CA LYS A 88 -3.81 14.22 -29.92
C LYS A 88 -5.19 13.88 -30.47
N LEU A 89 -5.52 12.58 -30.50
CA LEU A 89 -6.86 12.13 -30.89
C LEU A 89 -7.89 12.72 -29.91
N THR A 90 -9.00 13.22 -30.41
CA THR A 90 -10.13 13.64 -29.57
C THR A 90 -10.86 12.42 -28.99
N LEU A 91 -11.69 12.62 -27.97
CA LEU A 91 -12.48 11.53 -27.40
C LEU A 91 -13.43 10.92 -28.41
N GLU A 92 -14.03 11.71 -29.30
CA GLU A 92 -14.89 11.24 -30.39
C GLU A 92 -14.10 10.35 -31.36
N GLN A 93 -12.85 10.73 -31.66
CA GLN A 93 -11.97 9.95 -32.54
C GLN A 93 -11.52 8.62 -31.91
N ILE A 94 -11.41 8.57 -30.58
CA ILE A 94 -11.11 7.34 -29.83
C ILE A 94 -12.35 6.47 -29.68
N ALA A 95 -13.46 7.03 -29.21
CA ALA A 95 -14.67 6.27 -28.91
C ALA A 95 -15.40 5.79 -30.17
N ARG A 96 -15.37 6.60 -31.26
CA ARG A 96 -16.04 6.36 -32.55
C ARG A 96 -17.46 5.84 -32.37
N SER A 97 -18.30 6.60 -31.66
CA SER A 97 -19.71 6.22 -31.52
C SER A 97 -20.37 6.14 -32.89
N PRO A 98 -21.16 5.08 -33.17
CA PRO A 98 -22.06 5.08 -34.31
C PRO A 98 -23.13 6.17 -34.11
N GLU A 99 -23.76 6.56 -35.22
CA GLU A 99 -24.92 7.45 -35.18
C GLU A 99 -26.07 6.80 -34.39
N ILE A 100 -26.83 7.62 -33.67
CA ILE A 100 -27.94 7.14 -32.84
C ILE A 100 -28.94 6.39 -33.73
N GLY A 101 -29.23 5.15 -33.37
CA GLY A 101 -30.14 4.27 -34.11
C GLY A 101 -29.49 3.45 -35.22
N SER A 102 -28.22 3.70 -35.56
CA SER A 102 -27.53 2.97 -36.64
C SER A 102 -26.91 1.64 -36.19
N LEU A 103 -26.82 1.39 -34.89
CA LEU A 103 -26.25 0.15 -34.34
C LEU A 103 -27.34 -0.90 -34.10
N SER A 104 -27.28 -2.00 -34.84
CA SER A 104 -28.12 -3.18 -34.61
C SER A 104 -27.39 -4.19 -33.72
N CYS A 105 -28.04 -4.62 -32.64
CA CYS A 105 -27.50 -5.59 -31.68
C CYS A 105 -28.30 -6.90 -31.72
N PRO A 106 -27.64 -8.06 -31.62
CA PRO A 106 -28.34 -9.34 -31.58
C PRO A 106 -29.15 -9.45 -30.27
N PRO A 107 -30.42 -9.90 -30.32
CA PRO A 107 -31.20 -10.13 -29.10
C PRO A 107 -30.48 -11.10 -28.14
N PRO A 108 -30.50 -10.88 -26.82
CA PRO A 108 -31.22 -9.84 -26.07
C PRO A 108 -30.43 -8.53 -25.86
N LEU A 109 -29.32 -8.31 -26.57
CA LEU A 109 -28.46 -7.16 -26.35
C LEU A 109 -29.08 -5.87 -26.90
N VAL A 110 -28.81 -4.76 -26.22
CA VAL A 110 -29.28 -3.43 -26.59
C VAL A 110 -28.10 -2.49 -26.91
N PRO A 111 -28.24 -1.60 -27.91
CA PRO A 111 -27.18 -0.69 -28.28
C PRO A 111 -26.98 0.42 -27.23
N THR A 112 -25.73 0.81 -26.99
CA THR A 112 -25.38 2.01 -26.21
C THR A 112 -24.59 3.01 -27.05
N TYR A 113 -24.94 4.28 -26.89
CA TYR A 113 -24.38 5.41 -27.64
C TYR A 113 -23.74 6.42 -26.70
N ASP A 114 -22.76 7.15 -27.23
CA ASP A 114 -22.18 8.29 -26.54
C ASP A 114 -23.23 9.41 -26.42
N ARG A 115 -23.08 10.26 -25.40
CA ARG A 115 -23.89 11.47 -25.23
C ARG A 115 -22.93 12.64 -25.07
N THR A 116 -22.83 13.49 -26.08
CA THR A 116 -22.06 14.72 -25.95
C THR A 116 -22.96 15.84 -25.44
N VAL A 117 -22.50 16.57 -24.42
CA VAL A 117 -23.17 17.76 -23.91
C VAL A 117 -22.32 18.96 -24.33
N SER A 118 -22.84 19.76 -25.25
CA SER A 118 -22.29 21.08 -25.63
C SER A 118 -23.21 22.19 -25.14
N ASP A 119 -22.71 23.43 -25.08
CA ASP A 119 -23.54 24.65 -24.98
C ASP A 119 -24.22 24.92 -23.63
N ILE A 120 -23.63 24.48 -22.51
CA ILE A 120 -24.13 24.81 -21.17
C ILE A 120 -23.05 25.59 -20.41
N GLU A 121 -23.39 26.82 -20.02
CA GLU A 121 -22.53 27.68 -19.19
C GLU A 121 -22.50 27.13 -17.76
N LEU A 122 -21.51 26.28 -17.47
CA LEU A 122 -21.36 25.61 -16.18
C LEU A 122 -20.18 26.19 -15.41
N LYS A 123 -20.27 26.14 -14.08
CA LYS A 123 -19.16 26.52 -13.21
C LYS A 123 -17.91 25.69 -13.56
N PRO A 124 -16.73 26.34 -13.67
CA PRO A 124 -15.48 25.65 -13.90
C PRO A 124 -15.19 24.64 -12.80
N ARG A 125 -14.60 23.51 -13.17
CA ARG A 125 -14.14 22.49 -12.23
C ARG A 125 -12.87 21.83 -12.75
N LYS A 126 -12.02 21.35 -11.84
CA LYS A 126 -10.73 20.74 -12.19
C LYS A 126 -10.88 19.35 -12.82
N ILE A 127 -11.78 18.51 -12.31
CA ILE A 127 -12.16 17.24 -12.96
C ILE A 127 -13.15 17.56 -14.10
N PRO A 128 -12.81 17.31 -15.38
CA PRO A 128 -13.70 17.59 -16.50
C PRO A 128 -15.05 16.85 -16.41
N ARG A 129 -16.10 17.41 -17.04
CA ARG A 129 -17.44 16.79 -17.12
C ARG A 129 -17.51 15.72 -18.21
N ILE A 130 -16.69 14.69 -18.02
CA ILE A 130 -16.54 13.57 -18.95
C ILE A 130 -16.73 12.28 -18.14
N MET A 131 -17.55 11.38 -18.65
CA MET A 131 -17.78 10.05 -18.07
C MET A 131 -17.30 8.98 -19.05
N HIS A 132 -16.46 8.07 -18.57
CA HIS A 132 -15.94 6.93 -19.29
C HIS A 132 -16.54 5.66 -18.72
N MET A 133 -17.12 4.83 -19.59
CA MET A 133 -17.48 3.45 -19.27
C MET A 133 -16.99 2.54 -20.39
N THR A 134 -16.72 1.28 -20.08
CA THR A 134 -16.14 0.35 -21.05
C THR A 134 -16.72 -1.05 -20.90
N MET A 135 -16.87 -1.73 -22.04
CA MET A 135 -17.14 -3.15 -22.14
C MET A 135 -16.64 -3.63 -23.50
N LYS A 136 -16.64 -4.95 -23.70
CA LYS A 136 -16.20 -5.58 -24.95
C LYS A 136 -16.78 -4.93 -26.22
N SER A 137 -18.09 -4.64 -26.23
CA SER A 137 -18.78 -4.03 -27.36
C SER A 137 -19.86 -3.04 -26.90
N ARG A 138 -20.37 -2.25 -27.84
CA ARG A 138 -21.51 -1.32 -27.63
C ARG A 138 -22.88 -2.01 -27.60
N CYS A 139 -22.93 -3.34 -27.62
CA CYS A 139 -24.15 -4.13 -27.45
C CYS A 139 -24.17 -4.73 -26.05
N LEU A 140 -24.96 -4.15 -25.16
CA LEU A 140 -24.99 -4.47 -23.74
C LEU A 140 -26.13 -5.44 -23.40
N PRO A 141 -25.95 -6.34 -22.44
CA PRO A 141 -27.08 -6.97 -21.75
C PRO A 141 -28.04 -5.90 -21.18
N PRO A 142 -29.36 -6.14 -21.17
CA PRO A 142 -30.33 -5.16 -20.69
C PRO A 142 -30.01 -4.60 -19.29
N ASP A 143 -29.59 -5.44 -18.36
CA ASP A 143 -29.26 -5.03 -16.99
C ASP A 143 -28.09 -4.02 -16.93
N LEU A 144 -27.07 -4.20 -17.78
CA LEU A 144 -25.94 -3.28 -17.85
C LEU A 144 -26.28 -1.99 -18.62
N ALA A 145 -27.24 -2.05 -19.53
CA ALA A 145 -27.77 -0.86 -20.18
C ALA A 145 -28.56 0.01 -19.18
N ILE A 146 -29.30 -0.61 -18.25
CA ILE A 146 -29.96 0.08 -17.14
C ILE A 146 -28.93 0.83 -16.29
N VAL A 147 -27.82 0.18 -15.90
CA VAL A 147 -26.74 0.82 -15.14
C VAL A 147 -26.13 2.00 -15.91
N THR A 148 -25.89 1.82 -17.21
CA THR A 148 -25.35 2.88 -18.08
C THR A 148 -26.29 4.09 -18.15
N ASN A 149 -27.60 3.85 -18.24
CA ASN A 149 -28.61 4.91 -18.27
C ASN A 149 -28.74 5.61 -16.91
N ALA A 150 -28.66 4.88 -15.80
CA ALA A 150 -28.66 5.46 -14.46
C ALA A 150 -27.51 6.47 -14.26
N TRP A 151 -26.31 6.17 -14.78
CA TRP A 151 -25.20 7.12 -14.77
C TRP A 151 -25.46 8.38 -15.62
N LYS A 152 -26.07 8.22 -16.79
CA LYS A 152 -26.45 9.35 -17.65
C LYS A 152 -27.48 10.25 -16.97
N GLU A 153 -28.42 9.67 -16.23
CA GLU A 153 -29.43 10.38 -15.44
C GLU A 153 -28.84 11.08 -14.21
N ALA A 154 -27.94 10.41 -13.48
CA ALA A 154 -27.27 10.96 -12.31
C ALA A 154 -26.35 12.15 -12.65
N LEU A 155 -25.78 12.14 -13.86
CA LEU A 155 -24.84 13.14 -14.36
C LEU A 155 -25.34 13.79 -15.66
N PRO A 156 -26.44 14.57 -15.64
CA PRO A 156 -27.08 15.07 -16.86
C PRO A 156 -26.20 16.05 -17.65
N TYR A 157 -25.23 16.70 -17.01
CA TYR A 157 -24.34 17.67 -17.68
C TYR A 157 -22.95 17.11 -18.00
N HIS A 158 -22.74 15.80 -17.84
CA HIS A 158 -21.52 15.14 -18.28
C HIS A 158 -21.68 14.57 -19.68
N SER A 159 -20.66 14.81 -20.52
CA SER A 159 -20.47 14.08 -21.77
C SER A 159 -20.11 12.64 -21.45
N PHE A 160 -20.83 11.69 -22.01
CA PHE A 160 -20.69 10.27 -21.76
C PHE A 160 -20.06 9.59 -22.98
N TYR A 161 -18.92 8.93 -22.78
CA TYR A 161 -18.23 8.18 -23.81
C TYR A 161 -18.12 6.70 -23.42
N PHE A 162 -18.63 5.85 -24.29
CA PHE A 162 -18.55 4.40 -24.15
C PHE A 162 -17.40 3.83 -24.97
N HIS A 163 -16.59 2.95 -24.37
CA HIS A 163 -15.37 2.45 -24.99
C HIS A 163 -15.46 0.93 -25.18
N GLY A 164 -15.62 0.50 -26.43
CA GLY A 164 -15.49 -0.89 -26.87
C GLY A 164 -14.03 -1.36 -26.93
N ASP A 165 -13.80 -2.65 -27.19
CA ASP A 165 -12.44 -3.20 -27.36
C ASP A 165 -11.61 -2.44 -28.41
N ASP A 166 -12.23 -2.01 -29.52
CA ASP A 166 -11.52 -1.24 -30.56
C ASP A 166 -11.07 0.15 -30.06
N ALA A 167 -11.87 0.79 -29.20
CA ALA A 167 -11.51 2.06 -28.58
C ALA A 167 -10.37 1.87 -27.56
N VAL A 168 -10.41 0.76 -26.82
CA VAL A 168 -9.36 0.35 -25.88
C VAL A 168 -8.03 0.15 -26.60
N GLU A 169 -8.03 -0.60 -27.71
CA GLU A 169 -6.82 -0.87 -28.48
C GLU A 169 -6.26 0.40 -29.14
N ARG A 170 -7.11 1.34 -29.59
CA ARG A 170 -6.65 2.65 -30.11
C ARG A 170 -5.83 3.42 -29.08
N VAL A 171 -6.25 3.44 -27.82
CA VAL A 171 -5.50 4.11 -26.74
C VAL A 171 -4.14 3.43 -26.51
N PHE A 172 -4.07 2.09 -26.54
CA PHE A 172 -2.79 1.38 -26.42
C PHE A 172 -1.85 1.55 -27.61
N GLN A 173 -2.38 1.89 -28.78
CA GLN A 173 -1.61 2.14 -30.00
C GLN A 173 -1.08 3.57 -30.11
N LEU A 174 -1.51 4.49 -29.24
CA LEU A 174 -0.94 5.83 -29.16
C LEU A 174 0.57 5.78 -28.87
N ASN A 175 1.27 6.83 -29.29
CA ASN A 175 2.69 6.97 -29.01
C ASN A 175 2.90 7.52 -27.59
N TRP A 176 3.09 6.62 -26.63
CA TRP A 176 3.29 6.96 -25.22
C TRP A 176 4.76 7.22 -24.90
N LYS A 177 5.21 8.46 -25.06
CA LYS A 177 6.58 8.88 -24.73
C LYS A 177 6.85 8.78 -23.23
N GLU A 178 5.85 9.03 -22.41
CA GLU A 178 5.87 8.97 -20.94
C GLU A 178 5.89 7.51 -20.42
N PHE A 179 5.37 6.57 -21.23
CA PHE A 179 5.29 5.15 -20.90
C PHE A 179 5.90 4.29 -22.02
N PRO A 180 7.21 4.40 -22.29
CA PRO A 180 7.86 3.73 -23.43
C PRO A 180 7.76 2.19 -23.38
N GLN A 181 7.62 1.63 -22.18
CA GLN A 181 7.45 0.20 -21.92
C GLN A 181 6.01 -0.30 -22.04
N LEU A 182 5.01 0.59 -22.16
CA LEU A 182 3.59 0.22 -22.18
C LEU A 182 3.29 -0.79 -23.28
N LYS A 183 3.78 -0.53 -24.50
CA LYS A 183 3.55 -1.42 -25.65
C LYS A 183 4.14 -2.82 -25.43
N SER A 184 5.34 -2.92 -24.86
CA SER A 184 5.93 -4.22 -24.51
C SER A 184 5.18 -4.92 -23.38
N MET A 185 4.74 -4.17 -22.36
CA MET A 185 3.97 -4.72 -21.25
C MET A 185 2.62 -5.27 -21.72
N MET A 186 1.90 -4.54 -22.58
CA MET A 186 0.61 -4.97 -23.10
C MET A 186 0.71 -6.23 -23.98
N ARG A 187 1.86 -6.46 -24.66
CA ARG A 187 2.13 -7.72 -25.38
C ARG A 187 2.23 -8.94 -24.44
N CYS A 188 2.58 -8.74 -23.18
CA CYS A 188 2.65 -9.79 -22.17
C CYS A 188 1.28 -10.10 -21.54
N ILE A 189 0.30 -9.21 -21.64
CA ILE A 189 -1.07 -9.42 -21.16
C ILE A 189 -1.85 -10.20 -22.23
N LYS A 190 -1.51 -11.48 -22.36
CA LYS A 190 -2.21 -12.42 -23.25
C LYS A 190 -3.42 -12.98 -22.49
N LEU A 191 -4.63 -12.63 -22.94
CA LEU A 191 -5.91 -13.33 -22.68
C LEU A 191 -6.84 -12.88 -21.52
N LYS A 192 -6.60 -11.77 -20.81
CA LYS A 192 -7.57 -11.29 -19.78
C LYS A 192 -8.03 -9.85 -20.04
N GLY A 193 -9.27 -9.70 -20.54
CA GLY A 193 -9.89 -8.41 -20.83
C GLY A 193 -9.87 -7.46 -19.63
N ALA A 194 -10.28 -7.92 -18.44
CA ALA A 194 -10.29 -7.11 -17.22
C ALA A 194 -8.92 -6.48 -16.89
N MET A 195 -7.83 -7.24 -17.01
CA MET A 195 -6.48 -6.72 -16.74
C MET A 195 -6.06 -5.64 -17.73
N LYS A 196 -6.49 -5.75 -19.00
CA LYS A 196 -6.26 -4.67 -19.98
C LYS A 196 -7.05 -3.42 -19.58
N ILE A 197 -8.28 -3.58 -19.14
CA ILE A 197 -9.14 -2.47 -18.73
C ILE A 197 -8.60 -1.74 -17.49
N ASP A 198 -7.96 -2.44 -16.55
CA ASP A 198 -7.32 -1.81 -15.38
C ASP A 198 -6.21 -0.82 -15.76
N VAL A 199 -5.43 -1.15 -16.80
CA VAL A 199 -4.43 -0.24 -17.35
C VAL A 199 -5.10 0.85 -18.17
N TRP A 200 -6.04 0.47 -19.05
CA TRP A 200 -6.69 1.38 -19.98
C TRP A 200 -7.45 2.50 -19.27
N ARG A 201 -8.19 2.20 -18.19
CA ARG A 201 -8.97 3.20 -17.45
C ARG A 201 -8.09 4.31 -16.87
N MET A 202 -6.85 3.97 -16.47
CA MET A 202 -5.89 4.94 -15.97
C MET A 202 -5.36 5.81 -17.10
N LEU A 203 -5.11 5.22 -18.28
CA LEU A 203 -4.64 5.96 -19.46
C LEU A 203 -5.70 6.92 -20.01
N VAL A 204 -6.97 6.51 -20.07
CA VAL A 204 -8.03 7.37 -20.62
C VAL A 204 -8.29 8.57 -19.70
N VAL A 205 -8.31 8.36 -18.38
CA VAL A 205 -8.46 9.45 -17.40
C VAL A 205 -7.20 10.32 -17.35
N TYR A 206 -6.01 9.75 -17.56
CA TYR A 206 -4.77 10.54 -17.68
C TYR A 206 -4.80 11.48 -18.90
N LEU A 207 -5.32 11.02 -20.04
CA LEU A 207 -5.37 11.83 -21.27
C LEU A 207 -6.46 12.90 -21.25
N PHE A 208 -7.64 12.56 -20.72
CA PHE A 208 -8.84 13.38 -20.88
C PHE A 208 -9.45 13.88 -19.57
N GLY A 209 -8.92 13.43 -18.43
CA GLY A 209 -9.56 13.64 -17.13
C GLY A 209 -10.89 12.91 -17.04
N GLY A 210 -11.78 13.39 -16.18
CA GLY A 210 -13.14 12.89 -16.06
C GLY A 210 -13.32 11.79 -15.02
N ILE A 211 -14.44 11.10 -15.13
CA ILE A 211 -14.90 10.05 -14.22
C ILE A 211 -14.88 8.73 -14.98
N TYR A 212 -14.39 7.67 -14.35
CA TYR A 212 -14.54 6.31 -14.83
C TYR A 212 -15.42 5.53 -13.85
N ALA A 213 -16.34 4.72 -14.37
CA ALA A 213 -17.03 3.69 -13.57
C ALA A 213 -17.01 2.34 -14.30
N ASP A 214 -16.91 1.27 -13.50
CA ASP A 214 -17.13 -0.08 -14.00
C ASP A 214 -18.59 -0.23 -14.46
N ILE A 215 -18.81 -1.02 -15.50
CA ILE A 215 -20.12 -1.08 -16.17
C ILE A 215 -21.22 -1.74 -15.33
N ASP A 216 -20.83 -2.55 -14.36
CA ASP A 216 -21.69 -3.27 -13.42
C ASP A 216 -21.88 -2.54 -12.09
N VAL A 217 -21.38 -1.30 -11.97
CA VAL A 217 -21.50 -0.48 -10.76
C VAL A 217 -22.46 0.68 -11.00
N PRO A 218 -23.68 0.68 -10.42
CA PRO A 218 -24.59 1.83 -10.52
C PRO A 218 -24.10 3.03 -9.70
N PRO A 219 -24.55 4.26 -10.02
CA PRO A 219 -24.28 5.41 -9.17
C PRO A 219 -24.87 5.18 -7.78
N GLY A 220 -24.15 5.57 -6.73
CA GLY A 220 -24.68 5.53 -5.37
C GLY A 220 -25.90 6.45 -5.21
N PRO A 221 -26.78 6.22 -4.21
CA PRO A 221 -28.03 6.96 -4.06
C PRO A 221 -27.86 8.48 -3.89
N ASN A 222 -26.69 8.92 -3.43
CA ASN A 222 -26.34 10.33 -3.25
C ASN A 222 -25.35 10.86 -4.31
N PHE A 223 -25.03 10.05 -5.33
CA PHE A 223 -24.14 10.46 -6.41
C PHE A 223 -24.94 11.22 -7.46
N THR A 224 -24.71 12.53 -7.51
CA THR A 224 -25.40 13.49 -8.39
C THR A 224 -24.37 14.43 -9.01
N GLU A 225 -24.81 15.29 -9.93
CA GLU A 225 -23.95 16.27 -10.58
C GLU A 225 -23.10 17.15 -9.63
N ILE A 226 -23.63 17.45 -8.44
CA ILE A 226 -23.06 18.40 -7.48
C ILE A 226 -22.41 17.74 -6.26
N SER A 227 -22.47 16.42 -6.15
CA SER A 227 -21.97 15.67 -5.00
C SER A 227 -21.78 14.20 -5.38
N PRO A 228 -20.66 13.54 -5.03
CA PRO A 228 -19.67 13.93 -4.03
C PRO A 228 -18.49 14.75 -4.58
N ILE A 229 -18.38 14.95 -5.89
CA ILE A 229 -17.20 15.61 -6.49
C ILE A 229 -17.35 17.13 -6.45
N LYS A 230 -16.44 17.80 -5.76
CA LYS A 230 -16.39 19.25 -5.63
C LYS A 230 -15.67 19.88 -6.83
N ALA A 231 -15.88 21.18 -7.04
CA ALA A 231 -15.33 21.90 -8.20
C ALA A 231 -13.79 21.98 -8.17
N ASP A 232 -13.20 22.03 -6.98
CA ASP A 232 -11.76 22.18 -6.72
C ASP A 232 -11.03 20.85 -6.53
N ASP A 233 -11.75 19.72 -6.51
CA ASP A 233 -11.16 18.38 -6.44
C ASP A 233 -10.26 18.13 -7.65
N GLU A 234 -8.99 17.82 -7.40
CA GLU A 234 -8.02 17.42 -8.44
C GLU A 234 -8.10 15.93 -8.76
N ALA A 235 -8.52 15.13 -7.78
CA ALA A 235 -8.77 13.71 -7.92
C ALA A 235 -9.83 13.29 -6.89
N PHE A 236 -10.73 12.40 -7.30
CA PHE A 236 -11.75 11.83 -6.42
C PHE A 236 -11.81 10.32 -6.66
N SER A 237 -11.81 9.55 -5.58
CA SER A 237 -12.06 8.10 -5.62
C SER A 237 -13.02 7.76 -4.49
N SER A 238 -14.18 7.18 -4.83
CA SER A 238 -15.08 6.64 -3.80
C SER A 238 -14.43 5.39 -3.23
N VAL A 239 -13.86 5.52 -2.04
CA VAL A 239 -13.31 4.36 -1.37
C VAL A 239 -14.46 3.63 -0.66
N MET A 240 -14.74 2.40 -1.07
CA MET A 240 -15.32 1.39 -0.17
C MET A 240 -14.24 1.08 0.89
N LEU A 241 -14.05 1.99 1.85
CA LEU A 241 -13.27 1.69 3.05
C LEU A 241 -14.17 0.90 3.98
N GLY A 242 -13.84 -0.38 4.13
CA GLY A 242 -13.94 -1.02 5.44
C GLY A 242 -13.12 -0.17 6.40
N GLN A 243 -13.79 0.74 7.09
CA GLN A 243 -13.27 1.35 8.30
C GLN A 243 -13.33 0.28 9.37
N ASP A 244 -12.16 -0.14 9.87
CA ASP A 244 -12.03 -0.33 11.31
C ASP A 244 -10.59 -0.09 11.74
N ARG A 245 -10.43 1.04 12.43
CA ARG A 245 -9.21 1.47 13.12
C ARG A 245 -9.28 0.97 14.55
N HIS A 246 -8.57 -0.11 14.86
CA HIS A 246 -8.09 -0.40 16.22
C HIS A 246 -6.80 -1.22 16.15
N ASN A 247 -5.82 -0.93 17.01
CA ASN A 247 -4.53 -1.65 17.11
C ASN A 247 -4.68 -3.18 17.29
N GLY A 248 -5.83 -3.66 17.79
CA GLY A 248 -6.14 -5.09 17.85
C GLY A 248 -6.33 -5.76 16.48
N SER A 249 -6.76 -5.01 15.45
CA SER A 249 -6.96 -5.52 14.09
C SER A 249 -5.64 -5.83 13.38
N LEU A 250 -4.56 -5.11 13.71
CA LEU A 250 -3.27 -5.29 13.06
C LEU A 250 -2.55 -6.55 13.56
N LEU A 251 -2.58 -6.81 14.88
CA LEU A 251 -2.10 -8.08 15.45
C LEU A 251 -2.98 -9.25 15.03
N TRP A 252 -4.29 -9.07 14.90
CA TRP A 252 -5.19 -10.11 14.39
C TRP A 252 -4.93 -10.41 12.91
N SER A 253 -4.75 -9.39 12.06
CA SER A 253 -4.37 -9.55 10.66
C SER A 253 -3.01 -10.22 10.52
N LEU A 254 -2.03 -9.82 11.34
CA LEU A 254 -0.71 -10.45 11.39
C LEU A 254 -0.82 -11.93 11.81
N ASN A 255 -1.56 -12.22 12.88
CA ASN A 255 -1.80 -13.59 13.34
C ASN A 255 -2.57 -14.42 12.30
N ILE A 256 -3.44 -13.83 11.47
CA ILE A 256 -4.10 -14.53 10.36
C ILE A 256 -3.16 -14.77 9.19
N LEU A 257 -2.36 -13.78 8.82
CA LEU A 257 -1.34 -13.90 7.77
C LEU A 257 -0.24 -14.90 8.14
N LEU A 258 0.02 -15.08 9.44
CA LEU A 258 1.08 -15.93 9.99
C LEU A 258 0.56 -17.19 10.72
N ALA A 259 -0.77 -17.39 10.78
CA ALA A 259 -1.47 -18.41 11.58
C ALA A 259 -0.92 -19.83 11.41
N THR A 260 -0.41 -20.15 10.23
CA THR A 260 0.06 -21.50 9.89
C THR A 260 1.50 -21.77 10.32
N THR A 261 2.17 -20.82 10.98
CA THR A 261 3.60 -20.95 11.36
C THR A 261 3.89 -20.62 12.81
N HIS A 262 2.90 -20.51 13.69
CA HIS A 262 3.15 -20.35 15.13
C HIS A 262 3.17 -21.73 15.79
N PRO A 263 4.30 -22.47 15.83
CA PRO A 263 4.36 -23.69 16.62
C PRO A 263 4.07 -23.32 18.08
N GLU A 264 3.25 -24.14 18.73
CA GLU A 264 3.07 -24.03 20.18
C GLU A 264 4.42 -24.20 20.87
N ILE A 265 4.62 -23.50 21.99
CA ILE A 265 5.86 -23.62 22.75
C ILE A 265 6.08 -25.10 23.12
N GLY A 266 7.24 -25.63 22.73
CA GLY A 266 7.60 -27.04 22.93
C GLY A 266 7.16 -27.99 21.81
N SER A 267 6.38 -27.56 20.82
CA SER A 267 5.93 -28.45 19.73
C SER A 267 6.96 -28.67 18.63
N LEU A 268 7.96 -27.79 18.54
CA LEU A 268 9.04 -27.87 17.54
C LEU A 268 10.20 -28.74 18.04
N SER A 269 10.54 -29.78 17.28
CA SER A 269 11.76 -30.59 17.49
C SER A 269 12.82 -30.20 16.46
N CYS A 270 14.02 -29.85 16.93
CA CYS A 270 15.13 -29.45 16.07
C CYS A 270 16.26 -30.49 16.11
N PRO A 271 16.90 -30.79 14.97
CA PRO A 271 18.03 -31.69 14.95
C PRO A 271 19.21 -31.05 15.70
N PRO A 272 19.92 -31.78 16.58
CA PRO A 272 21.12 -31.26 17.23
C PRO A 272 22.16 -30.79 16.19
N PRO A 273 22.85 -29.65 16.42
CA PRO A 273 22.83 -28.81 17.62
C PRO A 273 21.84 -27.63 17.55
N LEU A 274 20.90 -27.63 16.59
CA LEU A 274 19.96 -26.54 16.41
C LEU A 274 18.94 -26.49 17.56
N VAL A 275 18.53 -25.29 17.93
CA VAL A 275 17.54 -25.04 18.98
C VAL A 275 16.29 -24.38 18.40
N PRO A 276 15.10 -24.70 18.92
CA PRO A 276 13.86 -24.11 18.44
C PRO A 276 13.76 -22.63 18.85
N THR A 277 13.20 -21.81 17.97
CA THR A 277 12.78 -20.43 18.28
C THR A 277 11.28 -20.26 18.09
N TYR A 278 10.66 -19.61 19.07
CA TYR A 278 9.23 -19.36 19.11
C TYR A 278 8.93 -17.86 19.12
N ASP A 279 7.75 -17.54 18.63
CA ASP A 279 7.21 -16.19 18.70
C ASP A 279 6.85 -15.87 20.16
N ARG A 280 6.85 -14.59 20.49
CA ARG A 280 6.36 -14.09 21.78
C ARG A 280 5.30 -13.07 21.52
N THR A 281 4.06 -13.37 21.86
CA THR A 281 2.97 -12.38 21.79
C THR A 281 2.84 -11.71 23.15
N VAL A 282 2.84 -10.38 23.16
CA VAL A 282 2.54 -9.58 24.34
C VAL A 282 1.14 -9.00 24.14
N SER A 283 0.14 -9.57 24.80
CA SER A 283 -1.21 -9.04 24.90
C SER A 283 -1.44 -8.43 26.29
N ASP A 284 -2.49 -7.61 26.44
CA ASP A 284 -3.05 -7.24 27.75
C ASP A 284 -2.21 -6.31 28.64
N ILE A 285 -1.29 -5.54 28.06
CA ILE A 285 -0.58 -4.48 28.78
C ILE A 285 -1.04 -3.11 28.27
N GLU A 286 -1.58 -2.29 29.18
CA GLU A 286 -1.92 -0.90 28.89
C GLU A 286 -0.63 -0.08 28.76
N LEU A 287 -0.14 0.03 27.52
CA LEU A 287 1.09 0.74 27.20
C LEU A 287 0.79 2.09 26.57
N LYS A 288 1.65 3.06 26.84
CA LYS A 288 1.60 4.37 26.18
C LYS A 288 1.64 4.18 24.65
N PRO A 289 0.78 4.90 23.90
CA PRO A 289 0.76 4.82 22.45
C PRO A 289 2.07 5.30 21.86
N ARG A 290 2.49 4.67 20.76
CA ARG A 290 3.65 5.04 19.95
C ARG A 290 3.33 4.85 18.47
N LYS A 291 4.01 5.58 17.60
CA LYS A 291 3.76 5.53 16.15
C LYS A 291 4.34 4.29 15.49
N ILE A 292 5.60 3.95 15.78
CA ILE A 292 6.19 2.65 15.43
C ILE A 292 5.60 1.57 16.35
N PRO A 293 4.84 0.58 15.84
CA PRO A 293 4.22 -0.47 16.65
C PRO A 293 5.22 -1.32 17.44
N ARG A 294 4.76 -1.91 18.55
CA ARG A 294 5.56 -2.80 19.43
C ARG A 294 5.69 -4.21 18.85
N ILE A 295 6.23 -4.28 17.65
CA ILE A 295 6.38 -5.51 16.88
C ILE A 295 7.84 -5.61 16.47
N MET A 296 8.46 -6.76 16.70
CA MET A 296 9.80 -7.06 16.22
C MET A 296 9.76 -8.21 15.22
N HIS A 297 10.37 -8.01 14.06
CA HIS A 297 10.49 -8.95 12.97
C HIS A 297 11.94 -9.43 12.87
N MET A 298 12.14 -10.74 12.91
CA MET A 298 13.41 -11.40 12.57
C MET A 298 13.14 -12.57 11.64
N THR A 299 14.12 -12.95 10.82
CA THR A 299 13.94 -14.02 9.83
C THR A 299 15.18 -14.89 9.71
N MET A 300 14.94 -16.16 9.38
CA MET A 300 15.95 -17.15 8.98
C MET A 300 15.23 -18.20 8.13
N LYS A 301 15.96 -19.07 7.44
CA LYS A 301 15.37 -20.17 6.66
C LYS A 301 14.38 -21.03 7.44
N SER A 302 14.66 -21.30 8.72
CA SER A 302 13.82 -22.16 9.55
C SER A 302 13.77 -21.68 11.00
N ARG A 303 12.80 -22.20 11.76
CA ARG A 303 12.68 -21.97 13.21
C ARG A 303 13.64 -22.81 14.06
N CYS A 304 14.55 -23.57 13.43
CA CYS A 304 15.66 -24.25 14.11
C CYS A 304 16.95 -23.46 13.90
N LEU A 305 17.42 -22.80 14.96
CA LEU A 305 18.54 -21.87 14.91
C LEU A 305 19.84 -22.50 15.43
N PRO A 306 20.99 -22.15 14.85
CA PRO A 306 22.27 -22.28 15.53
C PRO A 306 22.21 -21.63 16.92
N PRO A 307 22.75 -22.27 17.98
CA PRO A 307 22.71 -21.71 19.34
C PRO A 307 23.24 -20.28 19.44
N ASP A 308 24.28 -19.95 18.67
CA ASP A 308 24.85 -18.59 18.61
C ASP A 308 23.80 -17.53 18.18
N LEU A 309 22.94 -17.86 17.21
CA LEU A 309 21.88 -16.96 16.73
C LEU A 309 20.67 -16.94 17.68
N ALA A 310 20.38 -18.06 18.35
CA ALA A 310 19.33 -18.10 19.36
C ALA A 310 19.62 -17.13 20.53
N ILE A 311 20.88 -17.00 20.94
CA ILE A 311 21.32 -16.03 21.96
C ILE A 311 20.96 -14.60 21.53
N VAL A 312 21.18 -14.25 20.26
CA VAL A 312 20.85 -12.91 19.72
C VAL A 312 19.35 -12.64 19.78
N THR A 313 18.52 -13.61 19.37
CA THR A 313 17.07 -13.45 19.42
C THR A 313 16.54 -13.30 20.86
N ASN A 314 17.14 -14.00 21.83
CA ASN A 314 16.81 -13.86 23.25
C ASN A 314 17.26 -12.50 23.82
N ALA A 315 18.45 -12.00 23.44
CA ALA A 315 18.91 -10.68 23.86
C ALA A 315 17.94 -9.57 23.42
N TRP A 316 17.38 -9.66 22.20
CA TRP A 316 16.33 -8.73 21.76
C TRP A 316 15.04 -8.85 22.57
N LYS A 317 14.62 -10.07 22.92
CA LYS A 317 13.44 -10.30 23.78
C LYS A 317 13.64 -9.70 25.17
N GLU A 318 14.85 -9.77 25.71
CA GLU A 318 15.23 -9.15 27.00
C GLU A 318 15.30 -7.62 26.92
N ALA A 319 15.87 -7.06 25.85
CA ALA A 319 15.95 -5.61 25.64
C ALA A 319 14.57 -4.96 25.42
N LEU A 320 13.62 -5.73 24.87
CA LEU A 320 12.29 -5.28 24.49
C LEU A 320 11.18 -6.15 25.12
N PRO A 321 11.02 -6.20 26.46
CA PRO A 321 10.08 -7.08 27.13
C PRO A 321 8.60 -6.84 26.76
N TYR A 322 8.25 -5.64 26.27
CA TYR A 322 6.90 -5.25 25.91
C TYR A 322 6.62 -5.31 24.40
N HIS A 323 7.55 -5.84 23.61
CA HIS A 323 7.36 -6.06 22.18
C HIS A 323 6.92 -7.50 21.90
N SER A 324 5.92 -7.62 21.02
CA SER A 324 5.61 -8.89 20.38
C SER A 324 6.72 -9.22 19.38
N PHE A 325 7.24 -10.44 19.47
CA PHE A 325 8.36 -10.91 18.68
C PHE A 325 7.88 -11.98 17.70
N TYR A 326 8.04 -11.70 16.41
CA TYR A 326 7.62 -12.58 15.32
C TYR A 326 8.83 -13.03 14.52
N PHE A 327 9.06 -14.33 14.55
CA PHE A 327 10.09 -15.00 13.77
C PHE A 327 9.50 -15.50 12.45
N HIS A 328 10.19 -15.24 11.35
CA HIS A 328 9.71 -15.56 10.00
C HIS A 328 10.64 -16.56 9.33
N ASP A 329 10.16 -17.79 9.14
CA ASP A 329 10.81 -18.80 8.32
C ASP A 329 10.60 -18.55 6.81
N ASP A 330 11.20 -19.38 5.95
CA ASP A 330 11.07 -19.24 4.49
C ASP A 330 9.60 -19.28 4.02
N ASP A 331 8.75 -20.07 4.68
CA ASP A 331 7.32 -20.17 4.37
C ASP A 331 6.59 -18.87 4.74
N ALA A 332 6.89 -18.29 5.92
CA ALA A 332 6.38 -16.99 6.33
C ALA A 332 6.83 -15.88 5.37
N VAL A 333 8.10 -15.90 4.96
CA VAL A 333 8.64 -14.98 3.96
C VAL A 333 7.90 -15.10 2.63
N GLU A 334 7.65 -16.32 2.16
CA GLU A 334 6.96 -16.56 0.90
C GLU A 334 5.51 -16.05 0.93
N ARG A 335 4.78 -16.25 2.04
CA ARG A 335 3.40 -15.77 2.16
C ARG A 335 3.27 -14.26 1.97
N VAL A 336 4.23 -13.46 2.47
CA VAL A 336 4.24 -12.00 2.26
C VAL A 336 4.32 -11.66 0.77
N PHE A 337 5.07 -12.40 -0.04
CA PHE A 337 5.13 -12.19 -1.49
C PHE A 337 3.87 -12.64 -2.24
N GLN A 338 3.09 -13.56 -1.66
CA GLN A 338 1.86 -14.06 -2.25
C GLN A 338 0.65 -13.15 -2.01
N LEU A 339 0.77 -12.13 -1.15
CA LEU A 339 -0.30 -11.17 -0.90
C LEU A 339 -0.66 -10.36 -2.14
N ASN A 340 -1.88 -9.85 -2.14
CA ASN A 340 -2.33 -8.93 -3.18
C ASN A 340 -1.83 -7.51 -2.89
N TRP A 341 -0.67 -7.16 -3.46
CA TRP A 341 -0.05 -5.85 -3.32
C TRP A 341 -0.60 -4.86 -4.34
N LYS A 342 -1.62 -4.09 -3.95
CA LYS A 342 -2.20 -3.05 -4.82
C LYS A 342 -1.19 -1.95 -5.14
N GLU A 343 -0.33 -1.60 -4.19
CA GLU A 343 0.73 -0.60 -4.36
C GLU A 343 1.91 -1.12 -5.20
N PHE A 344 2.10 -2.44 -5.24
CA PHE A 344 3.21 -3.09 -5.94
C PHE A 344 2.73 -4.25 -6.81
N PRO A 345 1.86 -4.01 -7.82
CA PRO A 345 1.19 -5.07 -8.58
C PRO A 345 2.18 -5.99 -9.33
N GLN A 346 3.36 -5.48 -9.68
CA GLN A 346 4.43 -6.21 -10.34
C GLN A 346 5.26 -7.10 -9.40
N LEU A 347 5.19 -6.89 -8.08
CA LEU A 347 6.06 -7.54 -7.09
C LEU A 347 6.05 -9.06 -7.24
N LYS A 348 4.87 -9.69 -7.16
CA LYS A 348 4.74 -11.15 -7.27
C LYS A 348 5.34 -11.68 -8.56
N SER A 349 5.14 -10.97 -9.67
CA SER A 349 5.68 -11.40 -10.97
C SER A 349 7.20 -11.34 -11.02
N MET A 350 7.78 -10.28 -10.44
CA MET A 350 9.21 -10.01 -10.45
C MET A 350 9.99 -10.89 -9.47
N MET A 351 9.42 -11.16 -8.29
CA MET A 351 10.07 -12.01 -7.28
C MET A 351 10.26 -13.45 -7.78
N ARG A 352 9.42 -13.94 -8.70
CA ARG A 352 9.63 -15.23 -9.38
C ARG A 352 10.89 -15.26 -10.26
N CYS A 353 11.38 -14.10 -10.70
CA CYS A 353 12.57 -14.00 -11.55
C CYS A 353 13.87 -13.89 -10.73
N ILE A 354 13.79 -13.62 -9.42
CA ILE A 354 14.95 -13.56 -8.53
C ILE A 354 15.36 -15.01 -8.19
N LYS A 355 16.33 -15.53 -8.93
CA LYS A 355 16.86 -16.89 -8.73
C LYS A 355 17.89 -16.99 -7.60
N LEU A 356 18.48 -15.87 -7.18
CA LEU A 356 19.42 -15.81 -6.06
C LEU A 356 18.64 -15.67 -4.75
N LYS A 357 18.48 -16.80 -4.06
CA LYS A 357 17.39 -17.01 -3.10
C LYS A 357 17.60 -16.41 -1.69
N GLY A 358 18.80 -15.97 -1.35
CA GLY A 358 19.13 -15.51 0.01
C GLY A 358 18.90 -14.00 0.20
N ALA A 359 19.99 -13.24 0.24
CA ALA A 359 20.02 -11.83 0.62
C ALA A 359 19.01 -10.95 -0.15
N MET A 360 18.96 -11.07 -1.48
CA MET A 360 18.05 -10.25 -2.30
C MET A 360 16.58 -10.43 -1.91
N LYS A 361 16.15 -11.68 -1.66
CA LYS A 361 14.76 -11.97 -1.29
C LYS A 361 14.44 -11.32 0.07
N ILE A 362 15.36 -11.45 1.03
CA ILE A 362 15.17 -10.92 2.38
C ILE A 362 15.23 -9.39 2.43
N ASP A 363 16.05 -8.75 1.58
CA ASP A 363 16.09 -7.30 1.42
C ASP A 363 14.75 -6.72 0.97
N VAL A 364 14.05 -7.39 0.05
CA VAL A 364 12.69 -6.99 -0.34
C VAL A 364 11.70 -7.31 0.76
N TRP A 365 11.76 -8.51 1.33
CA TRP A 365 10.83 -8.97 2.34
C TRP A 365 10.80 -8.08 3.59
N ARG A 366 11.97 -7.72 4.13
CA ARG A 366 12.07 -6.88 5.34
C ARG A 366 11.42 -5.51 5.13
N MET A 367 11.54 -4.94 3.92
CA MET A 367 10.89 -3.68 3.59
C MET A 367 9.36 -3.86 3.51
N LEU A 368 8.88 -4.95 2.92
CA LEU A 368 7.45 -5.23 2.80
C LEU A 368 6.78 -5.51 4.15
N VAL A 369 7.40 -6.33 5.01
CA VAL A 369 6.80 -6.69 6.30
C VAL A 369 6.69 -5.47 7.20
N VAL A 370 7.73 -4.64 7.28
CA VAL A 370 7.70 -3.39 8.07
C VAL A 370 6.81 -2.34 7.39
N TYR A 371 6.75 -2.26 6.05
CA TYR A 371 5.80 -1.37 5.38
C TYR A 371 4.35 -1.75 5.67
N LEU A 372 4.05 -3.05 5.75
CA LEU A 372 2.69 -3.53 5.99
C LEU A 372 2.27 -3.38 7.46
N PHE A 373 3.15 -3.78 8.39
CA PHE A 373 2.81 -3.91 9.80
C PHE A 373 3.49 -2.89 10.72
N GLY A 374 4.43 -2.10 10.19
CA GLY A 374 5.32 -1.29 11.00
C GLY A 374 6.27 -2.15 11.84
N GLY A 375 6.77 -1.57 12.93
CA GLY A 375 7.61 -2.26 13.90
C GLY A 375 9.10 -2.13 13.60
N ILE A 376 9.87 -2.98 14.26
CA ILE A 376 11.32 -3.05 14.21
C ILE A 376 11.73 -4.27 13.40
N TYR A 377 12.68 -4.12 12.50
CA TYR A 377 13.39 -5.21 11.86
C TYR A 377 14.87 -5.17 12.24
N ALA A 378 15.46 -6.35 12.46
CA ALA A 378 16.89 -6.54 12.61
C ALA A 378 17.33 -7.84 11.92
N ASP A 379 18.51 -7.83 11.32
CA ASP A 379 19.19 -9.05 10.90
C ASP A 379 19.42 -9.96 12.12
N ILE A 380 19.34 -11.27 11.91
CA ILE A 380 19.36 -12.25 13.01
C ILE A 380 20.71 -12.33 13.74
N ASP A 381 21.78 -11.86 13.11
CA ASP A 381 23.13 -11.79 13.65
C ASP A 381 23.49 -10.39 14.20
N VAL A 382 22.52 -9.48 14.27
CA VAL A 382 22.69 -8.16 14.86
C VAL A 382 22.09 -8.14 16.27
N PRO A 383 22.91 -8.18 17.34
CA PRO A 383 22.41 -8.06 18.71
C PRO A 383 21.99 -6.62 19.05
N PRO A 384 21.10 -6.45 20.04
CA PRO A 384 20.83 -5.12 20.57
C PRO A 384 22.11 -4.54 21.19
N GLY A 385 22.35 -3.25 20.99
CA GLY A 385 23.40 -2.54 21.72
C GLY A 385 23.10 -2.49 23.22
N PRO A 386 24.11 -2.28 24.09
CA PRO A 386 23.94 -2.32 25.55
C PRO A 386 22.95 -1.28 26.09
N ASN A 387 22.73 -0.19 25.35
CA ASN A 387 21.81 0.89 25.71
C ASN A 387 20.47 0.81 24.96
N PHE A 388 20.22 -0.27 24.21
CA PHE A 388 18.96 -0.47 23.52
C PHE A 388 17.90 -0.96 24.53
N THR A 389 16.80 -0.23 24.61
CA THR A 389 15.73 -0.45 25.58
C THR A 389 14.38 -0.14 24.92
N GLU A 390 13.30 -0.33 25.67
CA GLU A 390 11.92 -0.07 25.24
C GLU A 390 11.63 1.35 24.70
N ILE A 391 12.42 2.34 25.14
CA ILE A 391 12.20 3.77 24.85
C ILE A 391 13.41 4.47 24.24
N SER A 392 14.53 3.75 24.06
CA SER A 392 15.77 4.31 23.53
C SER A 392 16.50 3.25 22.71
N PRO A 393 17.03 3.59 21.53
CA PRO A 393 17.10 4.93 20.94
C PRO A 393 15.80 5.38 20.23
N ILE A 394 14.81 4.49 20.09
CA ILE A 394 13.55 4.74 19.38
C ILE A 394 12.49 5.28 20.33
N LYS A 395 12.11 6.54 20.12
CA LYS A 395 11.11 7.26 20.92
C LYS A 395 9.69 6.88 20.53
N ALA A 396 8.72 7.34 21.31
CA ALA A 396 7.30 7.06 21.08
C ALA A 396 6.74 7.79 19.84
N ASP A 397 7.28 8.98 19.55
CA ASP A 397 6.87 9.88 18.48
C ASP A 397 7.63 9.67 17.15
N ASP A 398 8.69 8.85 17.15
CA ASP A 398 9.40 8.45 15.94
C ASP A 398 8.46 7.74 14.97
N GLU A 399 8.42 8.22 13.71
CA GLU A 399 7.64 7.63 12.60
C GLU A 399 8.47 6.64 11.79
N ALA A 400 9.76 6.89 11.68
CA ALA A 400 10.74 5.96 11.15
C ALA A 400 12.08 6.16 11.84
N PHE A 401 12.85 5.09 12.00
CA PHE A 401 14.15 5.09 12.67
C PHE A 401 15.15 4.23 11.90
N PHE A 402 16.35 4.76 11.69
CA PHE A 402 17.47 4.07 11.03
C PHE A 402 18.76 4.30 11.79
N PHE A 403 19.61 3.26 11.84
CA PHE A 403 21.02 3.49 12.11
C PHE A 403 21.74 3.90 10.82
N SER A 404 22.98 4.38 10.97
CA SER A 404 23.87 4.67 9.85
C SER A 404 24.70 3.44 9.52
N ASP A 405 24.79 3.08 8.25
CA ASP A 405 25.78 2.11 7.78
C ASP A 405 27.19 2.74 7.67
N ALA A 406 28.18 1.93 7.27
CA ALA A 406 29.57 2.36 7.14
C ALA A 406 29.79 3.52 6.13
N TRP A 407 28.83 3.77 5.24
CA TRP A 407 28.85 4.86 4.27
C TRP A 407 27.88 5.98 4.64
N THR A 408 27.46 6.05 5.90
CA THR A 408 26.51 7.03 6.44
C THR A 408 25.10 6.96 5.83
N ARG A 409 24.76 5.90 5.10
CA ARG A 409 23.40 5.69 4.57
C ARG A 409 22.49 5.14 5.67
N PRO A 410 21.15 5.25 5.55
CA PRO A 410 20.26 4.45 6.39
C PRO A 410 20.58 2.95 6.27
N SER A 411 20.71 2.26 7.40
CA SER A 411 20.97 0.83 7.46
C SER A 411 19.77 0.00 7.03
N GLN A 412 20.03 -1.11 6.35
CA GLN A 412 18.99 -2.08 5.99
C GLN A 412 19.03 -3.34 6.88
N TRP A 413 20.14 -3.56 7.60
CA TRP A 413 20.32 -4.61 8.60
C TRP A 413 19.58 -4.32 9.91
N PHE A 414 19.16 -3.06 10.14
CA PHE A 414 18.27 -2.65 11.22
C PHE A 414 17.51 -1.39 10.81
N PHE A 415 16.21 -1.37 11.05
CA PHE A 415 15.38 -0.17 10.93
C PHE A 415 14.02 -0.38 11.59
N ALA A 416 13.29 0.70 11.82
CA ALA A 416 11.93 0.64 12.33
C ALA A 416 11.06 1.68 11.64
N MET A 417 9.78 1.38 11.41
CA MET A 417 8.84 2.34 10.82
C MET A 417 7.43 2.13 11.37
N GLU A 418 6.62 3.18 11.34
CA GLU A 418 5.17 3.03 11.36
C GLU A 418 4.68 2.32 10.09
N PRO A 419 3.51 1.68 10.12
CA PRO A 419 2.91 1.10 8.91
C PRO A 419 2.75 2.16 7.83
N LYS A 420 3.00 1.77 6.57
CA LYS A 420 2.83 2.60 5.38
C LYS A 420 3.71 3.87 5.34
N HIS A 421 4.81 3.91 6.10
CA HIS A 421 5.73 5.03 6.03
C HIS A 421 6.30 5.21 4.60
N PRO A 422 6.38 6.45 4.05
CA PRO A 422 6.78 6.70 2.66
C PRO A 422 8.16 6.12 2.29
N VAL A 423 9.10 6.07 3.23
CA VAL A 423 10.42 5.45 3.00
C VAL A 423 10.28 3.99 2.55
N GLY A 424 9.38 3.22 3.17
CA GLY A 424 9.12 1.83 2.78
C GLY A 424 8.60 1.73 1.34
N TYR A 425 7.59 2.55 1.01
CA TYR A 425 7.01 2.61 -0.34
C TYR A 425 8.05 2.93 -1.41
N TYR A 426 8.78 4.03 -1.25
CA TYR A 426 9.77 4.46 -2.23
C TYR A 426 10.96 3.51 -2.35
N THR A 427 11.33 2.84 -1.26
CA THR A 427 12.38 1.82 -1.29
C THR A 427 11.93 0.60 -2.11
N VAL A 428 10.73 0.08 -1.87
CA VAL A 428 10.22 -1.06 -2.65
C VAL A 428 10.10 -0.69 -4.13
N HIS A 429 9.60 0.50 -4.45
CA HIS A 429 9.57 0.98 -5.83
C HIS A 429 10.95 1.08 -6.47
N GLU A 430 11.93 1.61 -5.75
CA GLU A 430 13.31 1.71 -6.25
C GLU A 430 13.90 0.32 -6.50
N ILE A 431 13.69 -0.63 -5.58
CA ILE A 431 14.10 -2.02 -5.76
C ILE A 431 13.48 -2.62 -7.02
N LEU A 432 12.16 -2.46 -7.22
CA LEU A 432 11.47 -2.97 -8.40
C LEU A 432 12.00 -2.30 -9.68
N LYS A 433 12.26 -1.00 -9.67
CA LYS A 433 12.91 -0.33 -10.81
C LYS A 433 14.27 -0.97 -11.14
N ARG A 434 15.13 -1.12 -10.14
CA ARG A 434 16.49 -1.69 -10.32
C ARG A 434 16.48 -3.15 -10.77
N LEU A 435 15.51 -3.93 -10.30
CA LEU A 435 15.30 -5.30 -10.75
C LEU A 435 14.86 -5.37 -12.22
N GLN A 436 14.06 -4.41 -12.69
CA GLN A 436 13.66 -4.33 -14.11
C GLN A 436 14.84 -3.94 -15.01
N ASP A 437 15.71 -3.05 -14.53
CA ASP A 437 16.88 -2.57 -15.26
C ASP A 437 18.08 -3.54 -15.21
N LEU A 438 17.95 -4.67 -14.50
CA LEU A 438 19.04 -5.59 -14.25
C LEU A 438 19.46 -6.32 -15.54
N LYS A 439 20.64 -6.01 -16.05
CA LYS A 439 21.20 -6.61 -17.28
C LYS A 439 21.67 -8.06 -17.10
N THR A 440 22.10 -8.44 -15.90
CA THR A 440 22.67 -9.76 -15.60
C THR A 440 22.10 -10.32 -14.30
N LEU A 441 21.33 -11.39 -14.40
CA LEU A 441 20.65 -12.05 -13.27
C LEU A 441 21.54 -13.03 -12.49
N GLU A 442 22.69 -13.42 -13.05
CA GLU A 442 23.56 -14.46 -12.48
C GLU A 442 24.40 -13.96 -11.31
N LYS A 443 24.84 -12.69 -11.35
CA LYS A 443 25.69 -12.05 -10.32
C LYS A 443 25.31 -10.57 -10.14
N PRO A 444 24.07 -10.25 -9.74
CA PRO A 444 23.68 -8.88 -9.40
C PRO A 444 24.48 -8.38 -8.20
N ASN A 445 24.87 -7.12 -8.25
CA ASN A 445 25.45 -6.45 -7.09
C ASN A 445 24.33 -6.14 -6.08
N VAL A 446 24.12 -7.06 -5.14
CA VAL A 446 22.97 -7.09 -4.22
C VAL A 446 22.81 -5.77 -3.46
N VAL A 447 23.93 -5.20 -2.98
CA VAL A 447 23.96 -3.91 -2.25
C VAL A 447 23.30 -2.79 -3.04
N PHE A 448 23.49 -2.78 -4.36
CA PHE A 448 22.95 -1.78 -5.25
C PHE A 448 21.57 -2.14 -5.78
N VAL A 449 21.17 -3.40 -5.85
CA VAL A 449 19.87 -3.77 -6.46
C VAL A 449 18.76 -3.75 -5.41
N THR A 450 18.92 -4.54 -4.36
CA THR A 450 17.91 -4.71 -3.29
C THR A 450 18.37 -4.14 -1.96
N GLY A 451 19.67 -3.89 -1.82
CA GLY A 451 20.35 -3.60 -0.57
C GLY A 451 20.26 -2.14 -0.07
N PRO A 452 21.20 -1.75 0.82
CA PRO A 452 21.25 -0.42 1.42
C PRO A 452 21.28 0.76 0.43
N ASP A 453 21.77 0.57 -0.79
CA ASP A 453 21.76 1.66 -1.77
C ASP A 453 20.37 1.92 -2.35
N ALA A 454 19.55 0.88 -2.53
CA ALA A 454 18.15 1.05 -2.90
C ALA A 454 17.37 1.75 -1.78
N LEU A 455 17.64 1.38 -0.52
CA LEU A 455 17.10 2.09 0.66
C LEU A 455 17.54 3.54 0.72
N LYS A 456 18.81 3.86 0.46
CA LYS A 456 19.31 5.26 0.38
C LYS A 456 18.46 6.09 -0.58
N HIS A 457 18.18 5.54 -1.77
CA HIS A 457 17.37 6.23 -2.77
C HIS A 457 15.90 6.34 -2.37
N GLY A 458 15.31 5.28 -1.81
CA GLY A 458 13.95 5.32 -1.27
C GLY A 458 13.80 6.35 -0.16
N TYR A 459 14.77 6.40 0.75
CA TYR A 459 14.87 7.37 1.85
C TYR A 459 14.95 8.81 1.32
N GLY A 460 15.82 9.07 0.35
CA GLY A 460 15.93 10.38 -0.28
C GLY A 460 14.69 10.80 -1.04
N ASN A 461 14.06 9.89 -1.79
CA ASN A 461 12.81 10.17 -2.51
C ASN A 461 11.65 10.46 -1.56
N ALA A 462 11.59 9.79 -0.41
CA ALA A 462 10.58 10.04 0.61
C ALA A 462 10.78 11.39 1.32
N LEU A 463 12.02 11.79 1.59
CA LEU A 463 12.35 12.97 2.40
C LEU A 463 12.71 14.22 1.57
N GLY A 464 12.88 14.08 0.25
CA GLY A 464 13.10 15.17 -0.68
C GLY A 464 14.56 15.60 -0.86
N TRP A 465 15.52 14.70 -0.58
CA TRP A 465 16.96 14.93 -0.81
C TRP A 465 17.55 16.26 -0.26
N PRO A 466 17.30 16.66 0.99
CA PRO A 466 18.01 17.79 1.59
C PRO A 466 19.53 17.50 1.69
N SER A 467 20.36 18.54 1.69
CA SER A 467 21.83 18.40 1.72
C SER A 467 22.33 17.64 2.95
N ASN A 468 21.64 17.76 4.08
CA ASN A 468 21.98 17.12 5.36
C ASN A 468 21.26 15.78 5.58
N LEU A 469 20.61 15.19 4.56
CA LEU A 469 19.75 14.01 4.69
C LEU A 469 20.38 12.81 5.43
N PHE A 470 21.70 12.67 5.31
CA PHE A 470 22.45 11.55 5.88
C PHE A 470 23.15 11.91 7.20
N GLU A 471 22.99 13.13 7.70
CA GLU A 471 23.45 13.50 9.03
C GLU A 471 22.57 12.86 10.11
N GLU A 472 23.11 12.76 11.32
CA GLU A 472 22.35 12.30 12.49
C GLU A 472 21.30 13.35 12.88
N GLY A 473 20.08 12.89 13.15
CA GLY A 473 18.95 13.75 13.49
C GLY A 473 17.63 13.26 12.91
N THR A 474 16.58 14.04 13.14
CA THR A 474 15.24 13.78 12.61
C THR A 474 15.00 14.62 11.37
N HIS A 475 14.77 13.95 10.25
CA HIS A 475 14.58 14.54 8.93
C HIS A 475 13.09 14.55 8.58
N LYS A 476 12.56 15.69 8.13
CA LYS A 476 11.13 15.83 7.81
C LYS A 476 10.91 15.91 6.30
N SER A 477 10.02 15.06 5.79
CA SER A 477 9.49 15.16 4.44
C SER A 477 8.56 16.36 4.31
N LYS A 478 8.88 17.28 3.40
CA LYS A 478 7.97 18.36 2.99
C LYS A 478 6.73 17.83 2.27
N LYS A 479 6.86 16.74 1.51
CA LYS A 479 5.80 16.18 0.66
C LYS A 479 4.76 15.38 1.46
N PHE A 480 5.20 14.63 2.47
CA PHE A 480 4.33 13.69 3.19
C PHE A 480 4.01 14.12 4.61
N ASN A 481 4.62 15.20 5.11
CA ASN A 481 4.55 15.61 6.51
C ASN A 481 4.90 14.44 7.47
N LYS A 482 5.90 13.64 7.08
CA LYS A 482 6.43 12.49 7.82
C LYS A 482 7.89 12.68 8.17
N THR A 483 8.33 12.04 9.24
CA THR A 483 9.69 12.19 9.79
C THR A 483 10.44 10.87 9.80
N ALA A 484 11.76 10.93 9.64
CA ALA A 484 12.64 9.79 9.85
C ALA A 484 13.84 10.21 10.71
N THR A 485 14.02 9.53 11.82
CA THR A 485 15.14 9.72 12.74
C THR A 485 16.29 8.81 12.30
N LYS A 486 17.47 9.40 12.16
CA LYS A 486 18.70 8.67 11.84
C LYS A 486 19.71 8.89 12.95
N LYS A 487 20.34 7.82 13.42
CA LYS A 487 21.44 7.90 14.38
C LYS A 487 22.68 7.20 13.85
N ARG A 488 23.86 7.62 14.29
CA ARG A 488 25.05 6.80 14.10
C ARG A 488 24.88 5.51 14.89
N HIS A 489 25.20 4.37 14.27
CA HIS A 489 25.32 3.15 15.07
C HIS A 489 26.52 3.36 16.01
N PRO A 490 26.38 3.16 17.32
CA PRO A 490 27.54 3.26 18.21
C PRO A 490 28.59 2.25 17.70
N ASP A 491 29.85 2.68 17.57
CA ASP A 491 30.90 1.92 16.87
C ASP A 491 30.89 0.43 17.25
N SER A 492 31.27 -0.45 16.34
CA SER A 492 31.32 -1.92 16.54
C SER A 492 32.09 -2.36 17.80
N SER A 493 32.93 -1.48 18.37
CA SER A 493 33.59 -1.63 19.67
C SER A 493 32.65 -1.57 20.89
N THR A 494 31.39 -1.17 20.70
CA THR A 494 30.36 -1.04 21.75
C THR A 494 29.22 -2.05 21.62
N ILE A 495 29.14 -2.79 20.50
CA ILE A 495 28.39 -4.05 20.48
C ILE A 495 29.09 -4.93 21.49
N ASN A 496 28.39 -5.39 22.53
CA ASN A 496 28.98 -6.24 23.54
C ASN A 496 29.63 -7.44 22.83
N PRO A 497 30.98 -7.52 22.71
CA PRO A 497 31.64 -8.55 21.93
C PRO A 497 31.40 -9.94 22.54
N ASN A 498 30.88 -9.98 23.77
CA ASN A 498 30.47 -11.20 24.44
C ASN A 498 29.20 -11.83 23.85
N ILE A 499 28.33 -11.07 23.17
CA ILE A 499 27.08 -11.62 22.62
C ILE A 499 27.34 -12.36 21.30
N LEU A 500 27.96 -11.70 20.31
CA LEU A 500 28.21 -12.32 19.00
C LEU A 500 29.45 -11.74 18.29
N ASP A 501 30.64 -12.24 18.64
CA ASP A 501 31.85 -12.04 17.85
C ASP A 501 31.97 -13.10 16.74
N MET A 502 31.71 -12.71 15.49
CA MET A 502 31.74 -13.63 14.34
C MET A 502 33.14 -14.13 13.97
N GLY A 503 34.20 -13.42 14.38
CA GLY A 503 35.59 -13.80 14.15
C GLY A 503 36.17 -14.73 15.22
N LYS A 504 35.51 -14.85 16.38
CA LYS A 504 35.94 -15.71 17.48
C LYS A 504 36.08 -17.17 17.03
N ILE A 505 37.23 -17.76 17.32
CA ILE A 505 37.48 -19.19 17.13
C ILE A 505 36.70 -19.99 18.19
N VAL A 506 35.96 -20.99 17.74
CA VAL A 506 35.10 -21.85 18.56
C VAL A 506 35.26 -23.32 18.14
N PRO A 507 35.06 -24.28 19.06
CA PRO A 507 35.10 -25.69 18.70
C PRO A 507 33.94 -26.04 17.76
N TRP A 508 34.25 -26.76 16.69
CA TRP A 508 33.29 -27.42 15.80
C TRP A 508 33.02 -28.85 16.28
N ASN A 509 34.08 -29.59 16.57
CA ASN A 509 34.07 -30.93 17.16
C ASN A 509 35.34 -31.11 18.03
N GLU A 510 35.64 -32.35 18.45
CA GLU A 510 36.78 -32.64 19.33
C GLU A 510 38.16 -32.29 18.73
N THR A 511 38.26 -32.19 17.39
CA THR A 511 39.54 -32.07 16.68
C THR A 511 39.64 -30.83 15.79
N GLU A 512 38.53 -30.15 15.50
CA GLU A 512 38.45 -29.01 14.59
C GLU A 512 37.91 -27.77 15.31
N ASN A 513 38.65 -26.66 15.17
CA ASN A 513 38.21 -25.32 15.54
C ASN A 513 37.91 -24.52 14.28
N VAL A 514 36.83 -23.75 14.31
CA VAL A 514 36.39 -22.90 13.19
C VAL A 514 36.04 -21.51 13.73
N THR A 515 35.92 -20.52 12.86
CA THR A 515 35.31 -19.25 13.26
C THR A 515 33.83 -19.46 13.62
N ARG A 516 33.29 -18.65 14.54
CA ARG A 516 31.86 -18.68 14.88
C ARG A 516 30.98 -18.53 13.64
N ARG A 517 31.37 -17.67 12.70
CA ARG A 517 30.75 -17.53 11.38
C ARG A 517 30.64 -18.87 10.65
N GLU A 518 31.77 -19.56 10.45
CA GLU A 518 31.78 -20.85 9.74
C GLU A 518 30.93 -21.89 10.45
N ARG A 519 30.92 -21.92 11.80
CA ARG A 519 30.05 -22.80 12.57
C ARG A 519 28.58 -22.54 12.27
N ILE A 520 28.15 -21.27 12.29
CA ILE A 520 26.76 -20.87 11.98
C ILE A 520 26.39 -21.27 10.56
N GLU A 521 27.26 -21.03 9.57
CA GLU A 521 27.01 -21.37 8.17
C GLU A 521 26.89 -22.90 7.97
N ARG A 522 27.79 -23.68 8.60
CA ARG A 522 27.73 -25.16 8.57
C ARG A 522 26.47 -25.70 9.24
N GLN A 523 26.08 -25.18 10.41
CA GLN A 523 24.89 -25.63 11.15
C GLN A 523 23.59 -25.26 10.45
N SER A 524 23.50 -24.04 9.93
CA SER A 524 22.29 -23.56 9.25
C SER A 524 22.15 -24.11 7.82
N GLY A 525 23.26 -24.56 7.22
CA GLY A 525 23.32 -24.92 5.81
C GLY A 525 23.08 -23.73 4.88
N ILE A 526 23.32 -22.51 5.37
CA ILE A 526 23.19 -21.26 4.62
C ILE A 526 24.55 -20.57 4.64
N VAL A 527 25.10 -20.32 3.46
CA VAL A 527 26.23 -19.40 3.33
C VAL A 527 25.65 -18.00 3.36
N HIS A 528 25.73 -17.43 4.54
CA HIS A 528 25.17 -16.13 4.81
C HIS A 528 26.14 -15.05 4.28
N TRP A 529 27.44 -15.20 4.56
CA TRP A 529 28.44 -14.15 4.37
C TRP A 529 29.46 -14.53 3.30
N THR A 530 29.01 -14.68 2.05
CA THR A 530 29.97 -14.72 0.94
C THR A 530 30.68 -13.36 0.89
N LYS A 531 32.02 -13.38 0.98
CA LYS A 531 32.82 -12.35 0.32
C LYS A 531 32.46 -12.46 -1.17
N GLN A 532 31.59 -11.58 -1.65
CA GLN A 532 31.41 -11.40 -3.09
C GLN A 532 32.68 -10.83 -3.70
#